data_AF-A0A6B1E673-F1
#
_entry.id   AF-A0A6B1E673-F1
#
_cell.length_a   1.000
_cell.length_b   1.000
_cell.length_c   1.000
_cell.angle_alpha   90.00
_cell.angle_beta   90.00
_cell.angle_gamma   90.00
#
_symmetry.space_group_name_H-M   'P 1'
#
loop_
_entity.id
_entity.type
_entity.pdbx_description
1 polymer ?
#
loop_
_entity_poly.entity_id
_entity_poly.type
_entity_poly.pdbx_seq_one_letter_code
_entity_poly.pdbx_strand_id
1 'polypeptide(L)'
;MRMDSVRRPPFRDRDPKGVRAFSCRRNSSRWISLLAGLPSSSGQPASLIRDAYCVAPTSAEGESVQHHFVGDVGDFGKYGLLRALTGEWPASEPRLTLGVVWYLPSGAIGSAADGQKLSYLSQPERFESCDPKLYNALGQLLDGGVRSLGAIAASGILGDTTDFFEGEVPQDARSRRHWLQEAVQAVQGHDVVFLDPDKGLAPPSAGHSSTEHAYVHEVEAFVESGQTVAVYHHLGRTAEHPVQMREWAERLTRELRLDTEPHVLWYRRGTARAYFVIPADAHTGTIGERLEGFRRSPWFMSSPGFKVPHFTPRPPPAPGVSIDAEPQARTDEMVESRSVSGAKRRGSGGAAGLAMSGPVLPMAEVGQEDRTVVRLADFHPWIARRADPLFVDGHYQAAIVAAAQFLEAEWRSLLGVEDLSLGELARVSFDRRGPTRHEPRLRFRGYGSRDSVAWRNAHDGARQYAMGCVKRIRNLAVHHPRNSEPDSTEALEILGALSTLARWVTEAEVVRAR
;
A
#
# COMPACT_ATOMS: atom_id res chain seq x y z
N MET A 1 31.74 -51.06 -48.59
CA MET A 1 32.79 -50.19 -49.18
C MET A 1 33.50 -49.51 -48.00
N ARG A 2 34.75 -49.93 -47.69
CA ARG A 2 35.80 -49.39 -46.76
C ARG A 2 35.37 -48.79 -45.38
N MET A 3 35.66 -49.41 -44.21
CA MET A 3 36.90 -49.34 -43.35
C MET A 3 37.35 -47.89 -43.06
N ASP A 4 37.47 -47.37 -41.82
CA ASP A 4 38.15 -47.84 -40.58
C ASP A 4 37.45 -47.35 -39.27
N SER A 5 37.25 -48.18 -38.23
CA SER A 5 37.97 -48.31 -36.93
C SER A 5 38.19 -46.99 -36.14
N VAL A 6 37.83 -46.85 -34.85
CA VAL A 6 38.44 -47.46 -33.65
C VAL A 6 37.49 -47.36 -32.41
N ARG A 7 37.76 -48.23 -31.43
CA ARG A 7 37.01 -48.71 -30.26
C ARG A 7 36.96 -47.77 -29.03
N ARG A 8 36.00 -48.05 -28.14
CA ARG A 8 35.87 -47.60 -26.72
C ARG A 8 37.12 -47.90 -25.87
N PRO A 9 37.30 -47.23 -24.71
CA PRO A 9 36.98 -47.89 -23.43
C PRO A 9 36.37 -46.98 -22.34
N PRO A 10 35.89 -47.53 -21.20
CA PRO A 10 35.31 -46.80 -20.06
C PRO A 10 36.23 -46.74 -18.81
N PHE A 11 35.82 -45.88 -17.86
CA PHE A 11 36.09 -45.87 -16.40
C PHE A 11 37.54 -45.78 -15.88
N ARG A 12 37.82 -44.73 -15.09
CA ARG A 12 38.78 -44.75 -13.96
C ARG A 12 38.47 -43.65 -12.95
N ASP A 13 38.29 -44.07 -11.69
CA ASP A 13 38.38 -43.27 -10.47
C ASP A 13 39.77 -42.63 -10.29
N ARG A 14 39.81 -41.45 -9.65
CA ARG A 14 40.74 -41.11 -8.55
C ARG A 14 40.49 -39.70 -7.97
N ASP A 15 40.26 -39.69 -6.65
CA ASP A 15 40.67 -38.74 -5.59
C ASP A 15 40.75 -37.22 -5.86
N PRO A 16 40.10 -36.40 -5.00
CA PRO A 16 40.50 -35.03 -4.71
C PRO A 16 41.23 -34.95 -3.35
N LYS A 17 42.49 -34.50 -3.36
CA LYS A 17 43.16 -33.83 -2.22
C LYS A 17 43.13 -32.34 -2.52
N GLY A 18 42.46 -31.49 -1.74
CA GLY A 18 42.94 -30.93 -0.47
C GLY A 18 43.09 -29.42 -0.70
N VAL A 19 42.43 -28.55 0.07
CA VAL A 19 42.94 -27.78 1.23
C VAL A 19 41.78 -26.89 1.69
N ARG A 20 41.45 -26.60 2.95
CA ARG A 20 41.73 -27.12 4.31
C ARG A 20 40.65 -26.48 5.19
N ALA A 21 39.92 -27.29 5.96
CA ALA A 21 39.12 -26.81 7.09
C ALA A 21 40.01 -26.75 8.34
N PHE A 22 39.89 -25.68 9.12
CA PHE A 22 40.43 -25.61 10.48
C PHE A 22 39.28 -25.52 11.49
N SER A 23 39.16 -26.57 12.29
CA SER A 23 38.41 -26.60 13.54
C SER A 23 39.33 -26.20 14.71
N CYS A 24 38.83 -25.44 15.69
CA CYS A 24 39.31 -25.55 17.08
C CYS A 24 38.26 -24.93 18.02
N ARG A 25 37.51 -25.77 18.75
CA ARG A 25 37.65 -26.10 20.18
C ARG A 25 37.26 -24.97 21.14
N ARG A 26 36.20 -25.26 21.90
CA ARG A 26 36.00 -24.83 23.28
C ARG A 26 37.27 -25.10 24.09
N ASN A 27 37.71 -24.12 24.88
CA ASN A 27 38.46 -24.40 26.09
C ASN A 27 38.04 -23.41 27.19
N SER A 28 37.67 -24.01 28.30
CA SER A 28 37.34 -23.40 29.59
C SER A 28 38.58 -23.27 30.47
N SER A 29 38.45 -22.41 31.49
CA SER A 29 39.28 -22.33 32.72
C SER A 29 40.61 -21.57 32.57
N ARG A 30 41.06 -20.68 33.47
CA ARG A 30 41.12 -20.74 34.96
C ARG A 30 41.89 -19.45 35.41
N TRP A 31 41.60 -18.64 36.43
CA TRP A 31 41.62 -18.76 37.92
C TRP A 31 41.25 -17.36 38.47
N ILE A 32 40.65 -17.11 39.64
CA ILE A 32 41.13 -17.36 41.01
C ILE A 32 39.92 -17.39 41.96
N SER A 33 39.94 -18.35 42.88
CA SER A 33 39.04 -18.51 44.01
C SER A 33 39.32 -17.47 45.10
N LEU A 34 38.28 -16.85 45.64
CA LEU A 34 38.21 -16.48 47.06
C LEU A 34 36.77 -16.16 47.43
N LEU A 35 36.16 -17.02 48.24
CA LEU A 35 35.51 -16.68 49.52
C LEU A 35 34.57 -17.81 49.95
N ALA A 36 34.99 -18.46 51.04
CA ALA A 36 34.10 -19.19 51.93
C ALA A 36 33.52 -18.19 52.94
N GLY A 37 32.28 -18.43 53.38
CA GLY A 37 31.76 -17.88 54.64
C GLY A 37 30.46 -17.11 54.50
N LEU A 38 29.33 -17.81 54.70
CA LEU A 38 28.14 -17.20 55.30
C LEU A 38 28.46 -16.84 56.76
N PRO A 39 27.86 -15.78 57.33
CA PRO A 39 26.54 -15.95 57.92
C PRO A 39 25.55 -14.82 57.66
N SER A 40 24.29 -15.23 57.80
CA SER A 40 23.05 -14.49 58.03
C SER A 40 23.14 -13.28 58.96
N SER A 41 22.51 -12.16 58.55
CA SER A 41 21.53 -11.43 59.38
C SER A 41 20.98 -10.18 58.68
N SER A 42 19.64 -10.09 58.65
CA SER A 42 18.81 -8.89 58.81
C SER A 42 19.14 -7.60 58.05
N GLY A 43 18.22 -7.24 57.14
CA GLY A 43 17.63 -5.90 57.09
C GLY A 43 18.13 -4.98 56.00
N GLN A 44 17.35 -4.83 54.91
CA GLN A 44 17.19 -3.57 54.18
C GLN A 44 15.82 -3.49 53.46
N PRO A 45 15.32 -2.27 53.17
CA PRO A 45 13.98 -2.00 52.67
C PRO A 45 13.88 -1.91 51.13
N ALA A 46 12.63 -1.96 50.64
CA ALA A 46 12.08 -1.46 49.38
C ALA A 46 13.02 -1.24 48.17
N SER A 47 12.97 -2.14 47.19
CA SER A 47 12.97 -1.86 45.74
C SER A 47 12.91 -3.20 44.98
N LEU A 48 12.43 -3.18 43.73
CA LEU A 48 12.38 -4.28 42.74
C LEU A 48 11.11 -5.14 42.72
N ILE A 49 10.11 -4.68 41.96
CA ILE A 49 9.33 -5.55 41.08
C ILE A 49 9.52 -5.03 39.66
N ARG A 50 10.66 -5.38 39.08
CA ARG A 50 10.93 -5.45 37.64
C ARG A 50 11.59 -6.81 37.52
N ASP A 51 10.84 -7.81 37.05
CA ASP A 51 11.31 -9.07 36.45
C ASP A 51 10.17 -10.10 36.51
N ALA A 52 9.35 -10.12 35.46
CA ALA A 52 8.71 -11.32 34.95
C ALA A 52 8.03 -10.94 33.64
N TYR A 53 8.69 -11.21 32.51
CA TYR A 53 8.13 -11.81 31.28
C TYR A 53 9.26 -11.88 30.24
N CYS A 54 10.34 -12.61 30.56
CA CYS A 54 11.22 -13.15 29.53
C CYS A 54 10.75 -14.57 29.23
N VAL A 55 9.83 -14.71 28.28
CA VAL A 55 9.54 -16.01 27.67
C VAL A 55 10.55 -16.20 26.54
N ALA A 56 11.36 -17.26 26.65
CA ALA A 56 12.28 -17.67 25.59
C ALA A 56 11.50 -18.08 24.32
N PRO A 57 12.01 -17.82 23.11
CA PRO A 57 11.27 -18.10 21.88
C PRO A 57 11.20 -19.60 21.64
N THR A 58 9.99 -20.15 21.78
CA THR A 58 9.65 -21.46 21.23
C THR A 58 9.43 -21.33 19.72
N SER A 59 9.99 -22.29 19.00
CA SER A 59 10.07 -22.39 17.55
C SER A 59 8.76 -22.24 16.77
N ALA A 60 8.86 -21.50 15.65
CA ALA A 60 8.03 -21.59 14.44
C ALA A 60 6.53 -21.27 14.60
N GLU A 61 6.23 -20.00 14.85
CA GLU A 61 4.93 -19.39 14.53
C GLU A 61 5.19 -18.21 13.58
N GLY A 62 4.32 -18.00 12.58
CA GLY A 62 4.57 -17.15 11.42
C GLY A 62 4.83 -15.68 11.79
N GLU A 63 5.89 -15.09 11.21
CA GLU A 63 6.22 -13.67 11.37
C GLU A 63 5.07 -12.78 10.88
N SER A 64 4.66 -11.83 11.72
CA SER A 64 3.68 -10.80 11.35
C SER A 64 4.16 -10.00 10.14
N VAL A 65 3.23 -9.69 9.24
CA VAL A 65 3.47 -9.00 7.96
C VAL A 65 4.17 -7.65 8.13
N GLN A 66 3.97 -6.96 9.26
CA GLN A 66 4.61 -5.67 9.52
C GLN A 66 6.14 -5.79 9.69
N HIS A 67 6.66 -6.94 10.14
CA HIS A 67 8.12 -7.15 10.21
C HIS A 67 8.77 -7.09 8.82
N HIS A 68 8.03 -7.44 7.76
CA HIS A 68 8.55 -7.42 6.39
C HIS A 68 8.78 -6.01 5.83
N PHE A 69 8.16 -4.97 6.39
CA PHE A 69 8.28 -3.58 5.94
C PHE A 69 9.25 -2.73 6.76
N VAL A 70 9.82 -3.29 7.83
CA VAL A 70 10.76 -2.59 8.72
C VAL A 70 11.91 -2.00 7.92
N GLY A 71 12.07 -0.68 8.04
CA GLY A 71 13.15 0.09 7.44
C GLY A 71 12.96 0.47 5.97
N ASP A 72 11.77 0.28 5.40
CA ASP A 72 11.46 0.75 4.04
C ASP A 72 11.42 2.29 3.93
N VAL A 73 11.26 2.81 2.71
CA VAL A 73 11.15 4.26 2.48
C VAL A 73 9.95 4.90 3.19
N GLY A 74 8.89 4.13 3.48
CA GLY A 74 7.77 4.59 4.29
C GLY A 74 8.15 4.86 5.73
N ASP A 75 8.86 3.91 6.34
CA ASP A 75 9.44 4.03 7.68
C ASP A 75 10.42 5.19 7.78
N PHE A 76 11.25 5.43 6.74
CA PHE A 76 12.09 6.62 6.69
C PHE A 76 11.26 7.91 6.82
N GLY A 77 10.17 8.05 6.04
CA GLY A 77 9.27 9.19 6.15
C GLY A 77 8.57 9.28 7.51
N LYS A 78 8.06 8.16 8.02
CA LYS A 78 7.37 8.03 9.30
C LYS A 78 8.26 8.49 10.45
N TYR A 79 9.42 7.88 10.59
CA TYR A 79 10.36 8.19 11.68
C TYR A 79 10.96 9.59 11.52
N GLY A 80 11.15 10.08 10.29
CA GLY A 80 11.56 11.46 10.03
C GLY A 80 10.56 12.48 10.57
N LEU A 81 9.26 12.24 10.36
CA LEU A 81 8.20 13.09 10.94
C LEU A 81 8.18 12.98 12.47
N LEU A 82 8.24 11.77 13.03
CA LEU A 82 8.20 11.58 14.48
C LEU A 82 9.38 12.27 15.17
N ARG A 83 10.59 12.16 14.62
CA ARG A 83 11.78 12.83 15.13
C ARG A 83 11.67 14.36 15.06
N ALA A 84 10.97 14.89 14.04
CA ALA A 84 10.66 16.31 13.97
C ALA A 84 9.63 16.74 15.02
N LEU A 85 8.58 15.94 15.23
CA LEU A 85 7.55 16.22 16.22
C LEU A 85 8.06 16.14 17.65
N THR A 86 9.04 15.28 17.95
CA THR A 86 9.60 15.10 19.29
C THR A 86 10.80 16.00 19.60
N GLY A 87 11.36 16.66 18.58
CA GLY A 87 12.54 17.50 18.72
C GLY A 87 13.85 16.69 18.72
N GLU A 88 13.83 15.45 18.25
CA GLU A 88 15.00 14.62 18.01
C GLU A 88 15.78 15.05 16.76
N TRP A 89 15.08 15.55 15.73
CA TRP A 89 15.68 16.14 14.54
C TRP A 89 14.79 17.17 13.84
N PRO A 90 15.26 18.40 13.59
CA PRO A 90 16.46 18.99 14.19
C PRO A 90 16.34 19.02 15.72
N ALA A 91 17.46 18.83 16.41
CA ALA A 91 17.48 18.81 17.88
C ALA A 91 16.89 20.12 18.43
N SER A 92 15.81 20.01 19.21
CA SER A 92 15.04 21.15 19.69
C SER A 92 14.49 20.89 21.10
N GLU A 93 14.56 21.89 21.98
CA GLU A 93 14.02 21.82 23.34
C GLU A 93 12.66 22.55 23.44
N PRO A 94 11.76 22.09 24.33
CA PRO A 94 11.87 20.90 25.18
C PRO A 94 11.68 19.62 24.36
N ARG A 95 12.51 18.58 24.55
CA ARG A 95 12.22 17.27 23.93
C ARG A 95 10.88 16.72 24.43
N LEU A 96 10.04 16.28 23.48
CA LEU A 96 8.74 15.68 23.79
C LEU A 96 8.87 14.16 23.75
N THR A 97 8.29 13.52 24.75
CA THR A 97 8.24 12.05 24.88
C THR A 97 7.27 11.45 23.87
N LEU A 98 7.54 10.22 23.42
CA LEU A 98 6.80 9.56 22.34
C LEU A 98 6.23 8.21 22.77
N GLY A 99 4.93 8.01 22.60
CA GLY A 99 4.30 6.70 22.63
C GLY A 99 4.01 6.22 21.21
N VAL A 100 4.39 5.00 20.84
CA VAL A 100 4.06 4.40 19.55
C VAL A 100 3.09 3.25 19.75
N VAL A 101 1.93 3.30 19.10
CA VAL A 101 0.90 2.26 19.12
C VAL A 101 0.88 1.56 17.77
N TRP A 102 1.44 0.36 17.72
CA TRP A 102 1.42 -0.48 16.51
C TRP A 102 0.16 -1.35 16.49
N TYR A 103 -0.66 -1.15 15.46
CA TYR A 103 -1.87 -1.94 15.23
C TYR A 103 -1.47 -3.18 14.45
N LEU A 104 -1.11 -4.26 15.15
CA LEU A 104 -0.73 -5.53 14.51
C LEU A 104 -2.00 -6.27 14.05
N PRO A 105 -2.22 -6.50 12.74
CA PRO A 105 -3.45 -7.14 12.28
C PRO A 105 -3.50 -8.63 12.68
N SER A 106 -4.55 -9.06 13.40
CA SER A 106 -4.72 -10.48 13.77
C SER A 106 -4.81 -11.40 12.54
N GLY A 107 -4.04 -12.49 12.55
CA GLY A 107 -4.12 -13.56 11.54
C GLY A 107 -3.47 -13.23 10.19
N ALA A 108 -2.74 -12.13 10.08
CA ALA A 108 -1.99 -11.80 8.87
C ALA A 108 -0.72 -12.68 8.75
N ILE A 109 -0.83 -13.78 7.99
CA ILE A 109 0.33 -14.54 7.47
C ILE A 109 0.56 -14.06 6.03
N GLY A 110 1.48 -13.12 5.85
CA GLY A 110 1.78 -12.54 4.54
C GLY A 110 3.04 -13.14 3.92
N SER A 111 3.11 -13.08 2.58
CA SER A 111 4.30 -13.50 1.84
C SER A 111 5.37 -12.42 1.88
N ALA A 112 6.63 -12.80 2.14
CA ALA A 112 7.80 -11.92 2.27
C ALA A 112 8.19 -11.12 1.00
N ALA A 113 7.39 -11.16 -0.07
CA ALA A 113 7.77 -10.70 -1.40
C ALA A 113 7.43 -9.22 -1.71
N ASP A 114 6.51 -8.60 -0.97
CA ASP A 114 5.96 -7.26 -1.29
C ASP A 114 6.62 -6.09 -0.51
N GLY A 115 7.61 -6.37 0.37
CA GLY A 115 7.95 -5.49 1.50
C GLY A 115 9.28 -4.73 1.51
N GLN A 116 9.99 -4.56 0.40
CA GLN A 116 11.36 -4.01 0.43
C GLN A 116 11.58 -2.83 -0.51
N LYS A 117 10.98 -1.68 -0.19
CA LYS A 117 11.35 -0.39 -0.81
C LYS A 117 12.65 0.16 -0.23
N LEU A 118 13.74 -0.61 -0.31
CA LEU A 118 15.05 -0.32 0.28
C LEU A 118 15.98 0.49 -0.65
N SER A 119 15.60 0.67 -1.92
CA SER A 119 16.41 1.37 -2.93
C SER A 119 16.72 2.83 -2.60
N TYR A 120 16.06 3.42 -1.59
CA TYR A 120 16.37 4.74 -1.07
C TYR A 120 17.75 4.80 -0.40
N LEU A 121 18.23 3.70 0.18
CA LEU A 121 19.57 3.61 0.79
C LEU A 121 20.71 3.65 -0.22
N SER A 122 20.40 3.48 -1.51
CA SER A 122 21.36 3.66 -2.61
C SER A 122 21.31 5.08 -3.21
N GLN A 123 20.56 6.00 -2.60
CA GLN A 123 20.38 7.40 -3.04
C GLN A 123 20.72 8.40 -1.91
N PRO A 124 21.94 8.36 -1.32
CA PRO A 124 22.31 9.24 -0.21
C PRO A 124 22.18 10.73 -0.56
N GLU A 125 22.44 11.11 -1.81
CA GLU A 125 22.28 12.48 -2.32
C GLU A 125 20.84 13.02 -2.20
N ARG A 126 19.87 12.12 -2.09
CA ARG A 126 18.44 12.45 -2.00
C ARG A 126 17.88 12.31 -0.59
N PHE A 127 18.34 11.32 0.19
CA PHE A 127 17.71 10.95 1.46
C PHE A 127 18.56 11.30 2.69
N GLU A 128 19.88 11.19 2.62
CA GLU A 128 20.74 11.36 3.80
C GLU A 128 20.64 12.76 4.40
N SER A 129 20.57 13.80 3.55
CA SER A 129 20.43 15.19 3.99
C SER A 129 19.14 15.48 4.76
N CYS A 130 18.12 14.63 4.61
CA CYS A 130 16.84 14.78 5.31
C CYS A 130 16.97 14.46 6.79
N ASP A 131 17.66 13.40 7.17
CA ASP A 131 18.03 13.14 8.57
C ASP A 131 19.19 12.15 8.55
N PRO A 132 20.45 12.62 8.65
CA PRO A 132 21.61 11.74 8.51
C PRO A 132 21.66 10.67 9.60
N LYS A 133 21.17 10.94 10.82
CA LYS A 133 21.18 9.95 11.90
C LYS A 133 20.18 8.84 11.60
N LEU A 134 18.96 9.21 11.22
CA LEU A 134 17.92 8.25 10.84
C LEU A 134 18.35 7.40 9.64
N TYR A 135 18.83 8.04 8.57
CA TYR A 135 19.24 7.35 7.34
C TYR A 135 20.31 6.30 7.61
N ASN A 136 21.37 6.69 8.34
CA ASN A 136 22.47 5.80 8.65
C ASN A 136 22.07 4.67 9.62
N ALA A 137 21.22 4.96 10.61
CA ALA A 137 20.74 3.95 11.55
C ALA A 137 19.84 2.90 10.87
N LEU A 138 18.94 3.32 9.97
CA LEU A 138 18.14 2.37 9.18
C LEU A 138 19.02 1.53 8.24
N GLY A 139 20.03 2.13 7.62
CA GLY A 139 21.03 1.40 6.83
C GLY A 139 21.74 0.32 7.64
N GLN A 140 22.22 0.65 8.84
CA GLN A 140 22.89 -0.30 9.73
C GLN A 140 21.99 -1.45 10.19
N LEU A 141 20.73 -1.16 10.54
CA LEU A 141 19.76 -2.19 10.93
C LEU A 141 19.54 -3.20 9.79
N LEU A 142 19.44 -2.70 8.56
CA LEU A 142 19.21 -3.51 7.37
C LEU A 142 20.45 -4.33 6.96
N ASP A 143 21.65 -3.74 7.04
CA ASP A 143 22.92 -4.46 6.82
C ASP A 143 23.13 -5.58 7.85
N GLY A 144 22.67 -5.38 9.08
CA GLY A 144 22.71 -6.39 10.15
C GLY A 144 21.71 -7.54 9.97
N GLY A 145 20.80 -7.45 9.00
CA GLY A 145 19.78 -8.48 8.72
C GLY A 145 18.69 -8.59 9.79
N VAL A 146 18.61 -7.64 10.73
CA VAL A 146 17.61 -7.65 11.80
C VAL A 146 16.44 -6.74 11.41
N ARG A 147 15.37 -7.33 10.87
CA ARG A 147 14.17 -6.62 10.44
C ARG A 147 12.99 -6.93 11.35
N SER A 148 12.91 -6.24 12.48
CA SER A 148 11.78 -6.36 13.39
C SER A 148 11.45 -5.04 14.07
N LEU A 149 10.20 -4.89 14.51
CA LEU A 149 9.76 -3.75 15.31
C LEU A 149 10.58 -3.61 16.59
N GLY A 150 10.89 -4.74 17.25
CA GLY A 150 11.82 -4.77 18.38
C GLY A 150 13.23 -4.26 18.06
N ALA A 151 13.71 -4.42 16.82
CA ALA A 151 15.00 -3.85 16.40
C ALA A 151 14.93 -2.32 16.24
N ILE A 152 13.80 -1.79 15.76
CA ILE A 152 13.54 -0.35 15.73
C ILE A 152 13.49 0.21 17.16
N ALA A 153 12.76 -0.44 18.06
CA ALA A 153 12.69 -0.04 19.46
C ALA A 153 14.09 -0.04 20.12
N ALA A 154 14.87 -1.10 19.91
CA ALA A 154 16.23 -1.22 20.47
C ALA A 154 17.25 -0.24 19.84
N SER A 155 16.99 0.28 18.65
CA SER A 155 17.92 1.16 17.93
C SER A 155 18.03 2.58 18.53
N GLY A 156 17.03 3.00 19.31
CA GLY A 156 16.96 4.38 19.81
C GLY A 156 16.70 5.43 18.73
N ILE A 157 16.36 5.04 17.49
CA ILE A 157 16.10 5.96 16.37
C ILE A 157 14.99 6.97 16.70
N LEU A 158 14.02 6.60 17.54
CA LEU A 158 12.90 7.46 17.91
C LEU A 158 13.13 8.27 19.20
N GLY A 159 14.30 8.12 19.83
CA GLY A 159 14.63 8.73 21.12
C GLY A 159 14.56 7.73 22.26
N ASP A 160 15.30 8.01 23.34
CA ASP A 160 15.43 7.17 24.54
C ASP A 160 14.20 7.22 25.46
N THR A 161 13.29 8.16 25.21
CA THR A 161 12.01 8.34 25.92
C THR A 161 10.82 7.80 25.13
N THR A 162 11.07 6.90 24.18
CA THR A 162 9.99 6.29 23.38
C THR A 162 9.53 4.98 24.01
N ASP A 163 8.25 4.89 24.35
CA ASP A 163 7.60 3.62 24.71
C ASP A 163 6.77 3.09 23.54
N PHE A 164 6.70 1.76 23.43
CA PHE A 164 6.02 1.05 22.35
C PHE A 164 4.95 0.13 22.91
N PHE A 165 3.78 0.16 22.28
CA PHE A 165 2.72 -0.82 22.48
C PHE A 165 2.60 -1.68 21.23
N GLU A 166 2.97 -2.96 21.37
CA GLU A 166 2.81 -3.98 20.32
C GLU A 166 1.70 -4.95 20.77
N GLY A 167 0.53 -4.87 20.13
CA GLY A 167 -0.60 -5.76 20.45
C GLY A 167 -1.39 -6.14 19.21
N GLU A 168 -1.70 -7.43 19.05
CA GLU A 168 -2.60 -7.89 18.01
C GLU A 168 -4.00 -7.28 18.20
N VAL A 169 -4.50 -6.60 17.17
CA VAL A 169 -5.79 -5.92 17.18
C VAL A 169 -6.92 -6.95 17.08
N PRO A 170 -7.73 -7.14 18.12
CA PRO A 170 -8.79 -8.15 18.09
C PRO A 170 -9.91 -7.79 17.11
N GLN A 171 -10.50 -8.80 16.47
CA GLN A 171 -11.65 -8.63 15.57
C GLN A 171 -12.95 -8.35 16.33
N ASP A 172 -13.10 -8.87 17.55
CA ASP A 172 -14.32 -8.70 18.34
C ASP A 172 -14.30 -7.40 19.15
N ALA A 173 -15.46 -6.74 19.22
CA ALA A 173 -15.57 -5.41 19.81
C ALA A 173 -15.23 -5.36 21.32
N ARG A 174 -15.43 -6.47 22.06
CA ARG A 174 -15.19 -6.49 23.51
C ARG A 174 -13.69 -6.58 23.78
N SER A 175 -13.00 -7.52 23.16
CA SER A 175 -11.55 -7.66 23.30
C SER A 175 -10.83 -6.46 22.71
N ARG A 176 -11.32 -5.89 21.60
CA ARG A 176 -10.75 -4.67 21.02
C ARG A 176 -10.85 -3.47 21.95
N ARG A 177 -11.93 -3.34 22.71
CA ARG A 177 -12.05 -2.30 23.75
C ARG A 177 -11.02 -2.49 24.86
N HIS A 178 -10.75 -3.73 25.27
CA HIS A 178 -9.71 -4.04 26.24
C HIS A 178 -8.32 -3.71 25.70
N TRP A 179 -8.04 -4.13 24.47
CA TRP A 179 -6.80 -3.81 23.75
C TRP A 179 -6.57 -2.29 23.67
N LEU A 180 -7.61 -1.50 23.38
CA LEU A 180 -7.51 -0.04 23.35
C LEU A 180 -7.18 0.54 24.74
N GLN A 181 -7.78 0.00 25.80
CA GLN A 181 -7.48 0.44 27.17
C GLN A 181 -6.02 0.15 27.55
N GLU A 182 -5.51 -1.03 27.18
CA GLU A 182 -4.10 -1.38 27.38
C GLU A 182 -3.17 -0.47 26.57
N ALA A 183 -3.51 -0.17 25.31
CA ALA A 183 -2.76 0.75 24.46
C ALA A 183 -2.68 2.15 25.07
N VAL A 184 -3.82 2.71 25.50
CA VAL A 184 -3.90 4.02 26.16
C VAL A 184 -3.08 4.03 27.45
N GLN A 185 -3.17 2.99 28.27
CA GLN A 185 -2.38 2.90 29.50
C GLN A 185 -0.87 2.82 29.22
N ALA A 186 -0.46 2.05 28.21
CA ALA A 186 0.95 1.85 27.88
C ALA A 186 1.66 3.14 27.46
N VAL A 187 0.95 4.04 26.77
CA VAL A 187 1.52 5.32 26.31
C VAL A 187 1.03 6.52 27.13
N GLN A 188 0.35 6.29 28.25
CA GLN A 188 -0.19 7.35 29.09
C GLN A 188 0.92 8.28 29.59
N GLY A 189 0.69 9.59 29.50
CA GLY A 189 1.64 10.61 29.97
C GLY A 189 2.74 10.96 28.96
N HIS A 190 2.80 10.30 27.80
CA HIS A 190 3.65 10.76 26.71
C HIS A 190 3.08 12.03 26.06
N ASP A 191 3.95 12.92 25.61
CA ASP A 191 3.54 14.19 25.01
C ASP A 191 2.94 14.00 23.61
N VAL A 192 3.53 13.09 22.83
CA VAL A 192 3.11 12.72 21.48
C VAL A 192 2.78 11.23 21.44
N VAL A 193 1.63 10.86 20.87
CA VAL A 193 1.27 9.47 20.56
C VAL A 193 1.15 9.30 19.06
N PHE A 194 1.83 8.29 18.53
CA PHE A 194 1.74 7.90 17.13
C PHE A 194 0.92 6.62 16.98
N LEU A 195 -0.16 6.70 16.18
CA LEU A 195 -0.99 5.57 15.83
C LEU A 195 -0.60 5.05 14.45
N ASP A 196 -0.19 3.78 14.37
CA ASP A 196 0.34 3.15 13.15
C ASP A 196 -0.53 1.96 12.68
N PRO A 197 -1.77 2.21 12.20
CA PRO A 197 -2.57 1.21 11.50
C PRO A 197 -2.03 0.91 10.10
N ASP A 198 -2.06 -0.36 9.71
CA ASP A 198 -1.56 -0.84 8.41
C ASP A 198 -2.15 -0.06 7.21
N LYS A 199 -3.47 0.17 7.23
CA LYS A 199 -4.21 0.88 6.17
C LYS A 199 -4.62 2.30 6.53
N GLY A 200 -4.53 2.69 7.80
CA GLY A 200 -4.91 4.04 8.24
C GLY A 200 -6.21 4.13 9.03
N LEU A 201 -6.81 5.32 9.02
CA LEU A 201 -8.14 5.56 9.58
C LEU A 201 -9.24 4.73 8.90
N ALA A 202 -10.18 4.19 9.68
CA ALA A 202 -11.23 3.28 9.23
C ALA A 202 -12.33 4.00 8.42
N PRO A 203 -12.41 3.80 7.09
CA PRO A 203 -13.53 4.34 6.31
C PRO A 203 -14.85 3.71 6.75
N PRO A 204 -16.01 4.33 6.43
CA PRO A 204 -17.32 3.75 6.73
C PRO A 204 -17.49 2.30 6.20
N SER A 205 -16.76 1.95 5.15
CA SER A 205 -16.75 0.62 4.53
C SER A 205 -15.91 -0.44 5.24
N ALA A 206 -15.04 -0.09 6.19
CA ALA A 206 -14.14 -1.05 6.84
C ALA A 206 -14.86 -2.07 7.75
N GLY A 207 -16.17 -1.93 7.97
CA GLY A 207 -16.92 -2.73 8.94
C GLY A 207 -16.45 -2.44 10.37
N HIS A 208 -16.92 -3.22 11.35
CA HIS A 208 -16.58 -3.03 12.78
C HIS A 208 -15.49 -3.99 13.29
N SER A 209 -14.95 -4.84 12.42
CA SER A 209 -14.02 -5.92 12.77
C SER A 209 -12.67 -5.80 12.03
N SER A 210 -12.36 -4.66 11.42
CA SER A 210 -11.13 -4.51 10.63
C SER A 210 -9.94 -4.29 11.55
N THR A 211 -8.97 -5.19 11.50
CA THR A 211 -7.75 -5.16 12.32
C THR A 211 -6.62 -4.32 11.73
N GLU A 212 -6.81 -3.80 10.51
CA GLU A 212 -5.81 -3.04 9.75
C GLU A 212 -6.02 -1.52 9.84
N HIS A 213 -7.10 -1.09 10.50
CA HIS A 213 -7.47 0.33 10.60
C HIS A 213 -7.63 0.78 12.06
N ALA A 214 -7.40 2.07 12.28
CA ALA A 214 -7.77 2.77 13.52
C ALA A 214 -9.13 3.46 13.34
N TYR A 215 -10.07 3.25 14.25
CA TYR A 215 -11.36 3.94 14.25
C TYR A 215 -11.25 5.32 14.91
N VAL A 216 -12.11 6.26 14.51
CA VAL A 216 -12.06 7.64 15.05
C VAL A 216 -12.25 7.66 16.58
N HIS A 217 -13.10 6.81 17.14
CA HIS A 217 -13.26 6.69 18.60
C HIS A 217 -12.00 6.13 19.31
N GLU A 218 -11.12 5.44 18.59
CA GLU A 218 -9.83 4.99 19.13
C GLU A 218 -8.84 6.16 19.15
N VAL A 219 -8.86 7.01 18.12
CA VAL A 219 -8.10 8.28 18.09
C VAL A 219 -8.58 9.21 19.23
N GLU A 220 -9.89 9.30 19.43
CA GLU A 220 -10.53 10.09 20.49
C GLU A 220 -9.97 9.77 21.87
N ALA A 221 -9.77 8.48 22.20
CA ALA A 221 -9.26 8.06 23.50
C ALA A 221 -7.88 8.65 23.85
N PHE A 222 -7.00 8.85 22.85
CA PHE A 222 -5.70 9.49 23.06
C PHE A 222 -5.79 11.02 23.08
N VAL A 223 -6.68 11.61 22.27
CA VAL A 223 -6.94 13.06 22.28
C VAL A 223 -7.53 13.49 23.63
N GLU A 224 -8.52 12.76 24.16
CA GLU A 224 -9.12 13.00 25.47
C GLU A 224 -8.14 12.84 26.64
N SER A 225 -7.03 12.11 26.43
CA SER A 225 -5.94 11.97 27.39
C SER A 225 -5.00 13.19 27.41
N GLY A 226 -5.27 14.23 26.61
CA GLY A 226 -4.50 15.49 26.56
C GLY A 226 -3.19 15.38 25.78
N GLN A 227 -3.03 14.36 24.94
CA GLN A 227 -1.80 14.08 24.21
C GLN A 227 -1.88 14.62 22.77
N THR A 228 -0.74 15.01 22.19
CA THR A 228 -0.67 15.28 20.75
C THR A 228 -0.76 13.96 20.01
N VAL A 229 -1.70 13.81 19.08
CA VAL A 229 -1.90 12.55 18.35
C VAL A 229 -1.47 12.69 16.89
N ALA A 230 -0.57 11.83 16.44
CA ALA A 230 -0.21 11.69 15.03
C ALA A 230 -0.74 10.36 14.49
N VAL A 231 -1.53 10.38 13.42
CA VAL A 231 -2.13 9.17 12.84
C VAL A 231 -1.61 8.94 11.44
N TYR A 232 -1.08 7.75 11.19
CA TYR A 232 -0.73 7.29 9.84
C TYR A 232 -2.00 6.96 9.04
N HIS A 233 -1.99 7.29 7.76
CA HIS A 233 -3.04 6.89 6.83
C HIS A 233 -2.50 6.56 5.44
N HIS A 234 -2.86 5.40 4.91
CA HIS A 234 -2.55 5.04 3.54
C HIS A 234 -3.56 5.67 2.60
N LEU A 235 -3.09 6.47 1.63
CA LEU A 235 -3.97 7.09 0.65
C LEU A 235 -4.36 6.07 -0.42
N GLY A 236 -5.66 5.90 -0.61
CA GLY A 236 -6.23 4.91 -1.52
C GLY A 236 -6.54 5.49 -2.90
N ARG A 237 -7.32 4.75 -3.69
CA ARG A 237 -7.77 5.16 -5.03
C ARG A 237 -9.21 5.68 -5.06
N THR A 238 -9.83 5.82 -3.89
CA THR A 238 -11.25 6.17 -3.71
C THR A 238 -11.57 7.58 -4.19
N ALA A 239 -10.62 8.51 -4.06
CA ALA A 239 -10.71 9.87 -4.59
C ALA A 239 -9.29 10.40 -4.86
N GLU A 240 -9.17 11.62 -5.40
CA GLU A 240 -7.87 12.30 -5.48
C GLU A 240 -7.25 12.43 -4.08
N HIS A 241 -5.93 12.21 -3.94
CA HIS A 241 -5.28 12.23 -2.61
C HIS A 241 -5.55 13.52 -1.81
N PRO A 242 -5.53 14.72 -2.41
CA PRO A 242 -5.91 15.94 -1.69
C PRO A 242 -7.37 15.98 -1.22
N VAL A 243 -8.28 15.31 -1.93
CA VAL A 243 -9.69 15.18 -1.53
C VAL A 243 -9.77 14.27 -0.30
N GLN A 244 -9.18 13.07 -0.37
CA GLN A 244 -9.15 12.14 0.78
C GLN A 244 -8.56 12.80 2.03
N MET A 245 -7.45 13.54 1.87
CA MET A 245 -6.82 14.28 2.97
C MET A 245 -7.72 15.36 3.57
N ARG A 246 -8.56 16.03 2.77
CA ARG A 246 -9.53 17.00 3.27
C ARG A 246 -10.68 16.32 3.98
N GLU A 247 -11.29 15.33 3.35
CA GLU A 247 -12.40 14.56 3.91
C GLU A 247 -12.03 13.95 5.28
N TRP A 248 -10.81 13.42 5.40
CA TRP A 248 -10.32 12.90 6.68
C TRP A 248 -10.06 14.00 7.71
N ALA A 249 -9.45 15.12 7.32
CA ALA A 249 -9.25 16.24 8.23
C ALA A 249 -10.58 16.79 8.75
N GLU A 250 -11.54 17.04 7.85
CA GLU A 250 -12.90 17.50 8.18
C GLU A 250 -13.64 16.49 9.07
N ARG A 251 -13.51 15.19 8.76
CA ARG A 251 -14.11 14.13 9.56
C ARG A 251 -13.52 14.08 10.97
N LEU A 252 -12.19 14.13 11.10
CA LEU A 252 -11.52 14.16 12.41
C LEU A 252 -11.93 15.40 13.19
N THR A 253 -11.92 16.58 12.59
CA THR A 253 -12.38 17.83 13.22
C THR A 253 -13.81 17.71 13.74
N ARG A 254 -14.73 17.19 12.92
CA ARG A 254 -16.15 17.06 13.28
C ARG A 254 -16.41 16.00 14.34
N GLU A 255 -15.81 14.81 14.20
CA GLU A 255 -16.09 13.67 15.09
C GLU A 255 -15.34 13.80 16.43
N LEU A 256 -14.14 14.39 16.44
CA LEU A 256 -13.36 14.65 17.66
C LEU A 256 -13.62 16.04 18.27
N ARG A 257 -14.46 16.86 17.64
CA ARG A 257 -14.80 18.23 18.08
C ARG A 257 -13.57 19.13 18.29
N LEU A 258 -12.65 19.11 17.34
CA LEU A 258 -11.42 19.89 17.41
C LEU A 258 -11.68 21.38 17.11
N ASP A 259 -11.02 22.28 17.84
CA ASP A 259 -11.08 23.72 17.58
C ASP A 259 -10.35 24.12 16.27
N THR A 260 -9.36 23.33 15.88
CA THR A 260 -8.57 23.54 14.66
C THR A 260 -8.44 22.24 13.88
N GLU A 261 -8.36 22.35 12.54
CA GLU A 261 -8.13 21.17 11.72
C GLU A 261 -6.77 20.52 12.02
N PRO A 262 -6.66 19.18 11.92
CA PRO A 262 -5.38 18.49 12.01
C PRO A 262 -4.38 19.05 10.98
N HIS A 263 -3.10 19.14 11.37
CA HIS A 263 -2.05 19.37 10.39
C HIS A 263 -1.87 18.12 9.53
N VAL A 264 -2.06 18.29 8.22
CA VAL A 264 -1.93 17.18 7.26
C VAL A 264 -0.62 17.27 6.48
N LEU A 265 0.17 16.20 6.55
CA LEU A 265 1.42 16.05 5.82
C LEU A 265 1.31 14.91 4.80
N TRP A 266 1.66 15.18 3.55
CA TRP A 266 1.61 14.18 2.48
C TRP A 266 3.01 13.67 2.15
N TYR A 267 3.28 12.40 2.46
CA TYR A 267 4.50 11.74 2.07
C TYR A 267 4.40 11.13 0.67
N ARG A 268 5.39 11.45 -0.17
CA ARG A 268 5.38 11.24 -1.63
C ARG A 268 6.33 10.14 -2.10
N ARG A 269 6.75 9.22 -1.23
CA ARG A 269 7.67 8.13 -1.59
C ARG A 269 7.07 6.76 -1.31
N GLY A 270 7.32 5.84 -2.22
CA GLY A 270 6.69 4.52 -2.20
C GLY A 270 5.19 4.65 -2.40
N THR A 271 4.41 4.04 -1.51
CA THR A 271 2.96 4.26 -1.51
C THR A 271 2.62 5.62 -0.92
N ALA A 272 1.58 6.26 -1.45
CA ALA A 272 1.16 7.58 -1.00
C ALA A 272 0.56 7.47 0.42
N ARG A 273 1.08 8.29 1.34
CA ARG A 273 0.70 8.26 2.76
C ARG A 273 0.42 9.66 3.24
N ALA A 274 -0.58 9.82 4.09
CA ALA A 274 -0.88 11.04 4.82
C ALA A 274 -0.63 10.82 6.31
N TYR A 275 -0.19 11.88 6.98
CA TYR A 275 -0.09 11.94 8.44
C TYR A 275 -1.00 13.06 8.92
N PHE A 276 -1.88 12.75 9.86
CA PHE A 276 -2.77 13.70 10.51
C PHE A 276 -2.23 13.97 11.91
N VAL A 277 -1.77 15.18 12.18
CA VAL A 277 -1.24 15.59 13.48
C VAL A 277 -2.26 16.50 14.16
N ILE A 278 -2.75 16.06 15.31
CA ILE A 278 -3.72 16.74 16.17
C ILE A 278 -2.95 17.21 17.42
N PRO A 279 -2.52 18.48 17.50
CA PRO A 279 -1.84 18.98 18.67
C PRO A 279 -2.77 18.99 19.88
N ALA A 280 -2.27 18.58 21.05
CA ALA A 280 -2.91 18.91 22.31
C ALA A 280 -2.73 20.41 22.60
N ASP A 281 -3.66 21.01 23.36
CA ASP A 281 -3.63 22.43 23.72
C ASP A 281 -2.29 22.87 24.31
N ALA A 282 -1.70 22.04 25.18
CA ALA A 282 -0.41 22.30 25.80
C ALA A 282 0.77 22.34 24.80
N HIS A 283 0.61 21.71 23.63
CA HIS A 283 1.66 21.50 22.65
C HIS A 283 1.42 22.25 21.33
N THR A 284 0.28 22.92 21.14
CA THR A 284 -0.10 23.61 19.90
C THR A 284 1.01 24.53 19.36
N GLY A 285 1.61 25.36 20.21
CA GLY A 285 2.71 26.25 19.83
C GLY A 285 3.96 25.47 19.40
N THR A 286 4.44 24.56 20.25
CA THR A 286 5.65 23.77 20.01
C THR A 286 5.53 22.89 18.77
N ILE A 287 4.39 22.22 18.56
CA ILE A 287 4.14 21.38 17.39
C ILE A 287 4.03 22.24 16.13
N GLY A 288 3.38 23.40 16.20
CA GLY A 288 3.33 24.35 15.09
C GLY A 288 4.72 24.80 14.64
N GLU A 289 5.57 25.20 15.58
CA GLU A 289 6.96 25.60 15.31
C GLU A 289 7.79 24.46 14.71
N ARG A 290 7.66 23.23 15.24
CA ARG A 290 8.35 22.05 14.73
C ARG A 290 7.94 21.69 13.32
N LEU A 291 6.64 21.72 13.02
CA LEU A 291 6.12 21.47 11.68
C LEU A 291 6.58 22.53 10.69
N GLU A 292 6.68 23.80 11.11
CA GLU A 292 7.21 24.87 10.26
C GLU A 292 8.72 24.71 10.02
N GLY A 293 9.49 24.34 11.05
CA GLY A 293 10.90 23.97 10.89
C GLY A 293 11.08 22.80 9.93
N PHE A 294 10.24 21.76 10.07
CA PHE A 294 10.24 20.59 9.19
C PHE A 294 9.94 20.96 7.72
N ARG A 295 9.02 21.90 7.48
CA ARG A 295 8.71 22.44 6.13
C ARG A 295 9.87 23.20 5.48
N ARG A 296 10.82 23.72 6.26
CA ARG A 296 12.02 24.43 5.77
C ARG A 296 13.23 23.51 5.60
N SER A 297 13.08 22.25 5.98
CA SER A 297 14.16 21.26 5.95
C SER A 297 14.24 20.53 4.61
N PRO A 298 15.31 19.76 4.34
CA PRO A 298 15.45 18.98 3.10
C PRO A 298 14.28 18.01 2.81
N TRP A 299 13.49 17.63 3.82
CA TRP A 299 12.28 16.83 3.65
C TRP A 299 11.25 17.47 2.69
N PHE A 300 11.17 18.81 2.68
CA PHE A 300 10.24 19.60 1.86
C PHE A 300 10.90 20.28 0.66
N MET A 301 12.19 20.01 0.43
CA MET A 301 12.93 20.55 -0.69
C MET A 301 13.00 19.55 -1.84
N SER A 302 13.04 20.07 -3.06
CA SER A 302 13.40 19.28 -4.24
C SER A 302 14.92 19.12 -4.29
N SER A 303 15.39 17.93 -4.65
CA SER A 303 16.83 17.68 -4.88
C SER A 303 17.14 17.73 -6.38
N PRO A 304 18.38 18.03 -6.81
CA PRO A 304 18.78 17.90 -8.20
C PRO A 304 18.42 16.52 -8.77
N GLY A 305 17.69 16.47 -9.88
CA GLY A 305 17.17 15.22 -10.46
C GLY A 305 15.85 14.73 -9.86
N PHE A 306 15.37 15.31 -8.74
CA PHE A 306 14.17 14.88 -8.02
C PHE A 306 13.23 16.06 -7.74
N LYS A 307 12.34 16.35 -8.71
CA LYS A 307 11.49 17.56 -8.70
C LYS A 307 10.45 17.60 -7.57
N VAL A 308 9.99 16.45 -7.09
CA VAL A 308 8.95 16.37 -6.04
C VAL A 308 9.64 16.21 -4.68
N PRO A 309 9.36 17.07 -3.67
CA PRO A 309 9.83 16.88 -2.30
C PRO A 309 9.38 15.55 -1.67
N HIS A 310 9.98 15.16 -0.54
CA HIS A 310 9.58 13.93 0.16
C HIS A 310 8.25 14.11 0.86
N PHE A 311 8.08 15.23 1.55
CA PHE A 311 6.82 15.69 2.11
C PHE A 311 6.31 16.93 1.36
N THR A 312 4.99 17.02 1.22
CA THR A 312 4.31 18.21 0.71
C THR A 312 3.18 18.61 1.64
N PRO A 313 2.84 19.91 1.75
CA PRO A 313 1.60 20.33 2.41
C PRO A 313 0.40 19.66 1.73
N ARG A 314 -0.72 19.53 2.48
CA ARG A 314 -2.02 19.36 1.85
C ARG A 314 -2.25 20.49 0.83
N PRO A 315 -2.46 20.19 -0.46
CA PRO A 315 -2.70 21.22 -1.46
C PRO A 315 -3.97 22.01 -1.12
N PRO A 316 -4.00 23.33 -1.43
CA PRO A 316 -5.23 24.11 -1.30
C PRO A 316 -6.35 23.53 -2.18
N PRO A 317 -7.63 23.75 -1.83
CA PRO A 317 -8.74 23.38 -2.71
C PRO A 317 -8.58 24.07 -4.07
N ALA A 318 -9.04 23.41 -5.13
CA ALA A 318 -9.05 24.01 -6.47
C ALA A 318 -9.92 25.28 -6.45
N PRO A 319 -9.49 26.38 -7.08
CA PRO A 319 -10.27 27.62 -7.11
C PRO A 319 -11.65 27.35 -7.73
N GLY A 320 -12.72 27.60 -6.97
CA GLY A 320 -14.12 27.43 -7.39
C GLY A 320 -14.98 26.53 -6.49
N VAL A 321 -14.41 25.86 -5.48
CA VAL A 321 -15.18 25.12 -4.47
C VAL A 321 -15.28 25.98 -3.21
N SER A 322 -16.41 26.67 -3.02
CA SER A 322 -16.70 27.43 -1.79
C SER A 322 -17.11 26.46 -0.67
N ILE A 323 -16.43 26.58 0.47
CA ILE A 323 -16.69 25.82 1.70
C ILE A 323 -17.29 26.82 2.69
N ASP A 324 -18.48 27.34 2.41
CA ASP A 324 -19.24 28.17 3.34
C ASP A 324 -20.72 27.78 3.22
N ALA A 325 -21.08 26.67 3.85
CA ALA A 325 -22.48 26.37 4.14
C ALA A 325 -22.55 25.85 5.59
N GLU A 326 -22.89 26.76 6.50
CA GLU A 326 -23.17 26.44 7.90
C GLU A 326 -24.25 25.35 8.04
N PRO A 327 -24.19 24.49 9.08
CA PRO A 327 -25.17 23.44 9.28
C PRO A 327 -26.44 24.01 9.90
N GLN A 328 -27.53 24.09 9.12
CA GLN A 328 -28.85 24.43 9.65
C GLN A 328 -29.39 23.29 10.52
N ALA A 329 -29.56 23.61 11.81
CA ALA A 329 -30.20 22.79 12.82
C ALA A 329 -31.63 22.40 12.40
N ARG A 330 -31.96 21.11 12.51
CA ARG A 330 -33.33 20.61 12.40
C ARG A 330 -33.96 20.62 13.79
N THR A 331 -34.99 21.43 13.97
CA THR A 331 -35.94 21.29 15.08
C THR A 331 -37.05 20.33 14.67
N ASP A 332 -37.29 19.34 15.53
CA ASP A 332 -38.44 18.45 15.48
C ASP A 332 -39.74 19.23 15.68
N GLU A 333 -40.77 18.95 14.88
CA GLU A 333 -42.15 18.98 15.37
C GLU A 333 -43.10 18.07 14.58
N MET A 334 -44.11 17.64 15.31
CA MET A 334 -44.98 16.49 15.17
C MET A 334 -46.25 16.74 14.34
N VAL A 335 -46.65 15.70 13.59
CA VAL A 335 -47.99 15.05 13.60
C VAL A 335 -49.23 15.72 12.96
N GLU A 336 -49.98 14.84 12.28
CA GLU A 336 -51.43 14.81 12.02
C GLU A 336 -52.05 15.41 10.74
N SER A 337 -52.19 14.51 9.76
CA SER A 337 -53.48 13.90 9.35
C SER A 337 -54.39 14.55 8.29
N ARG A 338 -55.02 13.61 7.55
CA ARG A 338 -56.29 13.67 6.80
C ARG A 338 -56.27 14.48 5.49
N SER A 339 -56.95 14.13 4.40
CA SER A 339 -57.71 12.95 3.97
C SER A 339 -58.36 13.30 2.61
N VAL A 340 -58.57 12.31 1.74
CA VAL A 340 -59.70 12.19 0.78
C VAL A 340 -59.61 12.86 -0.62
N SER A 341 -59.42 11.97 -1.61
CA SER A 341 -60.18 11.76 -2.87
C SER A 341 -60.44 12.89 -3.88
N GLY A 342 -60.14 12.57 -5.14
CA GLY A 342 -61.19 12.43 -6.16
C GLY A 342 -61.02 13.15 -7.51
N ALA A 343 -61.11 12.36 -8.58
CA ALA A 343 -61.69 12.67 -9.91
C ALA A 343 -60.87 13.31 -11.06
N LYS A 344 -60.59 12.44 -12.05
CA LYS A 344 -60.60 12.59 -13.52
C LYS A 344 -61.14 13.91 -14.14
N ARG A 345 -60.43 14.46 -15.15
CA ARG A 345 -60.76 14.40 -16.61
C ARG A 345 -59.79 15.20 -17.52
N ARG A 346 -59.87 14.87 -18.83
CA ARG A 346 -59.07 15.24 -20.02
C ARG A 346 -59.20 16.70 -20.51
N GLY A 347 -58.20 17.20 -21.27
CA GLY A 347 -58.42 18.12 -22.40
C GLY A 347 -57.32 19.15 -22.74
N SER A 348 -56.58 18.90 -23.81
CA SER A 348 -55.93 19.78 -24.83
C SER A 348 -55.70 21.30 -24.62
N GLY A 349 -54.54 21.76 -25.12
CA GLY A 349 -54.38 23.08 -25.77
C GLY A 349 -53.29 23.97 -25.16
N GLY A 350 -52.21 24.24 -25.91
CA GLY A 350 -51.08 25.06 -25.45
C GLY A 350 -51.25 26.54 -25.73
N ALA A 351 -50.75 27.40 -24.83
CA ALA A 351 -49.77 28.47 -25.09
C ALA A 351 -49.64 29.40 -23.86
N ALA A 352 -48.39 29.81 -23.61
CA ALA A 352 -47.93 30.95 -22.81
C ALA A 352 -48.04 30.89 -21.27
N GLY A 353 -46.94 31.27 -20.60
CA GLY A 353 -46.95 31.70 -19.20
C GLY A 353 -45.77 31.20 -18.37
N LEU A 354 -44.96 32.12 -17.87
CA LEU A 354 -43.86 31.90 -16.95
C LEU A 354 -44.29 31.28 -15.61
N ALA A 355 -43.32 30.58 -15.00
CA ALA A 355 -43.11 30.32 -13.57
C ALA A 355 -44.20 29.56 -12.81
N MET A 356 -43.88 28.33 -12.38
CA MET A 356 -44.11 27.84 -11.01
C MET A 356 -43.26 26.59 -10.75
N SER A 357 -42.49 26.66 -9.67
CA SER A 357 -41.74 25.57 -9.06
C SER A 357 -42.66 24.43 -8.59
N GLY A 358 -42.22 23.20 -8.80
CA GLY A 358 -42.72 21.99 -8.14
C GLY A 358 -41.55 21.00 -8.04
N PRO A 359 -41.39 20.26 -6.93
CA PRO A 359 -40.16 19.55 -6.63
C PRO A 359 -40.02 18.33 -7.53
N VAL A 360 -39.03 18.35 -8.41
CA VAL A 360 -38.46 17.12 -8.95
C VAL A 360 -37.65 16.53 -7.82
N LEU A 361 -38.12 15.41 -7.26
CA LEU A 361 -37.32 14.57 -6.37
C LEU A 361 -35.94 14.37 -7.02
N PRO A 362 -34.82 14.77 -6.39
CA PRO A 362 -33.53 14.46 -6.94
C PRO A 362 -33.35 12.95 -6.79
N MET A 363 -33.45 12.25 -7.91
CA MET A 363 -32.83 10.96 -8.05
C MET A 363 -31.37 11.13 -7.65
N ALA A 364 -30.88 10.19 -6.84
CA ALA A 364 -29.49 10.13 -6.41
C ALA A 364 -28.54 10.43 -7.58
N GLU A 365 -27.88 11.58 -7.54
CA GLU A 365 -26.76 11.86 -8.42
C GLU A 365 -25.61 10.97 -7.94
N VAL A 366 -25.49 9.83 -8.60
CA VAL A 366 -24.26 9.05 -8.66
C VAL A 366 -23.19 10.01 -9.15
N GLY A 367 -22.23 10.35 -8.28
CA GLY A 367 -21.13 11.25 -8.58
C GLY A 367 -20.50 10.88 -9.92
N GLN A 368 -20.55 11.82 -10.85
CA GLN A 368 -20.04 11.63 -12.18
C GLN A 368 -18.51 11.67 -12.11
N GLU A 369 -17.90 10.49 -12.03
CA GLU A 369 -16.46 10.27 -12.15
C GLU A 369 -15.93 11.10 -13.33
N ASP A 370 -14.84 11.83 -13.12
CA ASP A 370 -14.11 12.48 -14.20
C ASP A 370 -13.47 11.38 -15.08
N ARG A 371 -14.23 10.90 -16.06
CA ARG A 371 -13.90 9.79 -16.98
C ARG A 371 -12.74 10.10 -17.93
N THR A 372 -11.99 11.17 -17.69
CA THR A 372 -10.99 11.70 -18.61
C THR A 372 -9.57 11.15 -18.35
N VAL A 373 -9.35 10.43 -17.25
CA VAL A 373 -8.05 9.81 -16.91
C VAL A 373 -8.16 8.29 -16.93
N VAL A 374 -7.49 7.63 -17.89
CA VAL A 374 -7.38 6.16 -17.93
C VAL A 374 -6.24 5.70 -17.04
N ARG A 375 -6.55 4.94 -15.98
CA ARG A 375 -5.56 4.38 -15.04
C ARG A 375 -5.24 2.93 -15.40
N LEU A 376 -4.09 2.41 -14.96
CA LEU A 376 -3.72 1.00 -15.14
C LEU A 376 -4.75 0.05 -14.48
N ALA A 377 -5.35 0.47 -13.37
CA ALA A 377 -6.43 -0.26 -12.71
C ALA A 377 -7.69 -0.40 -13.58
N ASP A 378 -7.91 0.52 -14.53
CA ASP A 378 -9.05 0.51 -15.46
C ASP A 378 -8.79 -0.37 -16.70
N PHE A 379 -7.58 -0.93 -16.81
CA PHE A 379 -7.25 -1.89 -17.86
C PHE A 379 -7.98 -3.21 -17.63
N HIS A 380 -7.95 -4.08 -18.64
CA HIS A 380 -8.55 -5.39 -18.56
C HIS A 380 -8.03 -6.14 -17.31
N PRO A 381 -8.90 -6.80 -16.51
CA PRO A 381 -8.52 -7.40 -15.23
C PRO A 381 -7.33 -8.37 -15.29
N TRP A 382 -7.16 -9.09 -16.41
CA TRP A 382 -6.00 -9.96 -16.61
C TRP A 382 -4.67 -9.20 -16.58
N ILE A 383 -4.66 -7.97 -17.08
CA ILE A 383 -3.47 -7.12 -17.10
C ILE A 383 -3.32 -6.40 -15.77
N ALA A 384 -4.38 -5.70 -15.33
CA ALA A 384 -4.35 -4.87 -14.13
C ALA A 384 -3.92 -5.68 -12.89
N ARG A 385 -4.51 -6.85 -12.62
CA ARG A 385 -4.21 -7.65 -11.41
C ARG A 385 -2.75 -8.08 -11.29
N ARG A 386 -2.01 -8.16 -12.41
CA ARG A 386 -0.62 -8.64 -12.43
C ARG A 386 0.39 -7.52 -12.56
N ALA A 387 0.08 -6.52 -13.38
CA ALA A 387 0.98 -5.40 -13.62
C ALA A 387 0.87 -4.32 -12.55
N ASP A 388 -0.31 -4.08 -11.99
CA ASP A 388 -0.57 -2.90 -11.16
C ASP A 388 0.32 -2.81 -9.90
N PRO A 389 0.54 -3.88 -9.11
CA PRO A 389 1.47 -3.81 -7.97
C PRO A 389 2.90 -3.45 -8.41
N LEU A 390 3.40 -4.17 -9.41
CA LEU A 390 4.76 -3.99 -9.94
C LEU A 390 4.97 -2.60 -10.58
N PHE A 391 3.95 -2.09 -11.28
CA PHE A 391 3.99 -0.80 -11.96
C PHE A 391 3.98 0.36 -10.95
N VAL A 392 3.15 0.27 -9.91
CA VAL A 392 3.13 1.27 -8.81
C VAL A 392 4.46 1.29 -8.07
N ASP A 393 5.14 0.15 -7.97
CA ASP A 393 6.45 0.02 -7.34
C ASP A 393 7.63 0.43 -8.25
N GLY A 394 7.35 0.86 -9.48
CA GLY A 394 8.36 1.32 -10.42
C GLY A 394 9.12 0.19 -11.13
N HIS A 395 8.67 -1.06 -10.99
CA HIS A 395 9.21 -2.24 -11.68
C HIS A 395 8.48 -2.44 -13.01
N TYR A 396 8.61 -1.46 -13.90
CA TYR A 396 7.89 -1.37 -15.15
C TYR A 396 8.14 -2.55 -16.10
N GLN A 397 9.39 -2.98 -16.25
CA GLN A 397 9.75 -4.14 -17.07
C GLN A 397 9.13 -5.42 -16.50
N ALA A 398 9.20 -5.60 -15.18
CA ALA A 398 8.61 -6.75 -14.50
C ALA A 398 7.08 -6.75 -14.64
N ALA A 399 6.43 -5.59 -14.52
CA ALA A 399 4.99 -5.42 -14.72
C ALA A 399 4.55 -5.87 -16.12
N ILE A 400 5.29 -5.48 -17.16
CA ILE A 400 5.05 -5.90 -18.55
C ILE A 400 5.19 -7.42 -18.68
N VAL A 401 6.27 -8.00 -18.14
CA VAL A 401 6.53 -9.44 -18.22
C VAL A 401 5.42 -10.23 -17.53
N ALA A 402 5.06 -9.86 -16.31
CA ALA A 402 4.03 -10.54 -15.52
C ALA A 402 2.65 -10.48 -16.19
N ALA A 403 2.24 -9.31 -16.68
CA ALA A 403 0.99 -9.18 -17.42
C ALA A 403 0.97 -9.99 -18.72
N ALA A 404 2.07 -9.99 -19.48
CA ALA A 404 2.15 -10.72 -20.73
C ALA A 404 2.10 -12.25 -20.52
N GLN A 405 2.79 -12.77 -19.50
CA GLN A 405 2.74 -14.19 -19.13
C GLN A 405 1.35 -14.62 -18.67
N PHE A 406 0.69 -13.78 -17.88
CA PHE A 406 -0.66 -14.09 -17.41
C PHE A 406 -1.71 -14.05 -18.53
N LEU A 407 -1.66 -13.03 -19.41
CA LEU A 407 -2.48 -12.99 -20.61
C LEU A 407 -2.32 -14.26 -21.46
N GLU A 408 -1.09 -14.71 -21.65
CA GLU A 408 -0.78 -15.93 -22.37
C GLU A 408 -1.40 -17.18 -21.72
N ALA A 409 -1.29 -17.33 -20.40
CA ALA A 409 -1.87 -18.45 -19.66
C ALA A 409 -3.41 -18.47 -19.75
N GLU A 410 -4.05 -17.34 -19.51
CA GLU A 410 -5.51 -17.22 -19.55
C GLU A 410 -6.07 -17.40 -20.98
N TRP A 411 -5.37 -16.89 -22.00
CA TRP A 411 -5.75 -17.10 -23.39
C TRP A 411 -5.67 -18.58 -23.79
N ARG A 412 -4.62 -19.30 -23.38
CA ARG A 412 -4.53 -20.75 -23.58
C ARG A 412 -5.64 -21.49 -22.87
N SER A 413 -5.90 -21.14 -21.61
CA SER A 413 -6.98 -21.71 -20.80
C SER A 413 -8.34 -21.54 -21.48
N LEU A 414 -8.65 -20.33 -21.96
CA LEU A 414 -9.88 -20.01 -22.66
C LEU A 414 -10.10 -20.88 -23.92
N LEU A 415 -9.04 -21.07 -24.70
CA LEU A 415 -9.10 -21.90 -25.90
C LEU A 415 -8.99 -23.40 -25.60
N GLY A 416 -8.46 -23.79 -24.44
CA GLY A 416 -8.17 -25.18 -24.11
C GLY A 416 -7.10 -25.75 -25.04
N VAL A 417 -6.01 -25.01 -25.25
CA VAL A 417 -4.91 -25.40 -26.13
C VAL A 417 -3.58 -25.25 -25.40
N GLU A 418 -2.81 -26.33 -25.34
CA GLU A 418 -1.52 -26.37 -24.64
C GLU A 418 -0.32 -26.39 -25.60
N ASP A 419 -0.46 -27.06 -26.75
CA ASP A 419 0.68 -27.41 -27.63
C ASP A 419 1.08 -26.34 -28.65
N LEU A 420 0.35 -25.23 -28.75
CA LEU A 420 0.67 -24.17 -29.71
C LEU A 420 1.72 -23.20 -29.15
N SER A 421 2.71 -22.86 -29.98
CA SER A 421 3.56 -21.71 -29.67
C SER A 421 2.70 -20.45 -29.55
N LEU A 422 3.11 -19.48 -28.72
CA LEU A 422 2.32 -18.25 -28.53
C LEU A 422 2.11 -17.48 -29.85
N GLY A 423 3.10 -17.52 -30.75
CA GLY A 423 2.99 -16.92 -32.08
C GLY A 423 1.93 -17.60 -32.95
N GLU A 424 1.83 -18.93 -32.87
CA GLU A 424 0.79 -19.69 -33.55
C GLU A 424 -0.58 -19.46 -32.92
N LEU A 425 -0.67 -19.46 -31.58
CA LEU A 425 -1.89 -19.14 -30.84
C LEU A 425 -2.48 -17.80 -31.32
N ALA A 426 -1.65 -16.76 -31.38
CA ALA A 426 -2.07 -15.44 -31.87
C ALA A 426 -2.46 -15.45 -33.35
N ARG A 427 -1.76 -16.23 -34.18
CA ARG A 427 -2.07 -16.36 -35.61
C ARG A 427 -3.40 -17.07 -35.86
N VAL A 428 -3.70 -18.14 -35.13
CA VAL A 428 -4.86 -19.00 -35.41
C VAL A 428 -6.13 -18.53 -34.70
N SER A 429 -6.03 -17.89 -33.55
CA SER A 429 -7.19 -17.53 -32.71
C SER A 429 -8.25 -16.74 -33.50
N PHE A 430 -7.85 -15.65 -34.16
CA PHE A 430 -8.76 -14.79 -34.92
C PHE A 430 -8.81 -15.14 -36.43
N ASP A 431 -8.23 -16.26 -36.87
CA ASP A 431 -8.23 -16.64 -38.29
C ASP A 431 -9.67 -16.85 -38.79
N ARG A 432 -10.00 -16.27 -39.95
CA ARG A 432 -11.36 -16.32 -40.52
C ARG A 432 -11.77 -17.72 -40.99
N ARG A 433 -10.81 -18.60 -41.27
CA ARG A 433 -11.07 -20.00 -41.60
C ARG A 433 -11.76 -20.70 -40.43
N GLY A 434 -12.59 -21.70 -40.75
CA GLY A 434 -13.30 -22.48 -39.74
C GLY A 434 -12.37 -23.10 -38.69
N PRO A 435 -12.89 -23.40 -37.48
CA PRO A 435 -12.12 -24.12 -36.48
C PRO A 435 -11.77 -25.52 -36.96
N THR A 436 -10.63 -26.04 -36.51
CA THR A 436 -10.26 -27.45 -36.68
C THR A 436 -10.25 -28.12 -35.30
N ARG A 437 -10.12 -29.45 -35.26
CA ARG A 437 -10.18 -30.23 -34.01
C ARG A 437 -9.18 -29.76 -32.94
N HIS A 438 -8.03 -29.26 -33.35
CA HIS A 438 -6.96 -28.80 -32.45
C HIS A 438 -6.75 -27.28 -32.48
N GLU A 439 -7.52 -26.57 -33.30
CA GLU A 439 -7.41 -25.12 -33.40
C GLU A 439 -8.81 -24.48 -33.29
N PRO A 440 -9.29 -24.25 -32.07
CA PRO A 440 -10.48 -23.44 -31.84
C PRO A 440 -10.26 -22.00 -32.33
N ARG A 441 -11.36 -21.27 -32.47
CA ARG A 441 -11.38 -19.93 -33.04
C ARG A 441 -12.12 -18.95 -32.14
N LEU A 442 -11.62 -17.74 -32.05
CA LEU A 442 -12.31 -16.59 -31.48
C LEU A 442 -13.13 -15.90 -32.57
N ARG A 443 -14.38 -15.59 -32.26
CA ARG A 443 -15.33 -14.95 -33.16
C ARG A 443 -16.01 -13.75 -32.51
N PHE A 444 -15.80 -12.57 -33.08
CA PHE A 444 -16.54 -11.37 -32.66
C PHE A 444 -18.00 -11.44 -33.10
N ARG A 445 -18.90 -11.02 -32.20
CA ARG A 445 -20.32 -10.78 -32.50
C ARG A 445 -20.53 -9.31 -32.86
N GLY A 446 -21.66 -8.97 -33.46
CA GLY A 446 -22.04 -7.56 -33.72
C GLY A 446 -21.49 -6.92 -35.01
N TYR A 447 -20.69 -7.62 -35.81
CA TYR A 447 -20.14 -7.10 -37.08
C TYR A 447 -20.86 -7.60 -38.35
N GLY A 448 -22.16 -7.89 -38.23
CA GLY A 448 -22.99 -8.38 -39.33
C GLY A 448 -22.73 -9.86 -39.69
N SER A 449 -23.08 -10.23 -40.93
CA SER A 449 -22.95 -11.61 -41.40
C SER A 449 -21.48 -12.04 -41.55
N ARG A 450 -21.27 -13.35 -41.45
CA ARG A 450 -19.99 -13.99 -41.77
C ARG A 450 -19.56 -13.56 -43.18
N ASP A 451 -18.32 -13.06 -43.29
CA ASP A 451 -17.69 -12.52 -44.51
C ASP A 451 -18.06 -11.09 -44.94
N SER A 452 -18.87 -10.38 -44.15
CA SER A 452 -19.04 -8.93 -44.33
C SER A 452 -17.68 -8.20 -44.26
N VAL A 453 -17.56 -7.03 -44.89
CA VAL A 453 -16.32 -6.23 -44.83
C VAL A 453 -15.97 -5.89 -43.37
N ALA A 454 -16.97 -5.51 -42.56
CA ALA A 454 -16.79 -5.20 -41.15
C ALA A 454 -16.30 -6.42 -40.35
N TRP A 455 -16.90 -7.59 -40.59
CA TRP A 455 -16.50 -8.84 -39.95
C TRP A 455 -15.07 -9.24 -40.32
N ARG A 456 -14.71 -9.13 -41.61
CA ARG A 456 -13.35 -9.44 -42.08
C ARG A 456 -12.32 -8.52 -41.45
N ASN A 457 -12.59 -7.21 -41.41
CA ASN A 457 -11.69 -6.23 -40.82
C ASN A 457 -11.49 -6.43 -39.31
N ALA A 458 -12.56 -6.72 -38.56
CA ALA A 458 -12.46 -7.00 -37.12
C ALA A 458 -11.53 -8.19 -36.83
N HIS A 459 -11.68 -9.29 -37.58
CA HIS A 459 -10.90 -10.51 -37.37
C HIS A 459 -9.45 -10.37 -37.87
N ASP A 460 -9.26 -9.83 -39.08
CA ASP A 460 -7.92 -9.65 -39.65
C ASP A 460 -7.12 -8.60 -38.85
N GLY A 461 -7.78 -7.54 -38.36
CA GLY A 461 -7.18 -6.53 -37.49
C GLY A 461 -6.77 -7.09 -36.13
N ALA A 462 -7.67 -7.79 -35.43
CA ALA A 462 -7.36 -8.43 -34.15
C ALA A 462 -6.21 -9.44 -34.28
N ARG A 463 -6.18 -10.22 -35.38
CA ARG A 463 -5.10 -11.16 -35.67
C ARG A 463 -3.74 -10.45 -35.82
N GLN A 464 -3.69 -9.37 -36.60
CA GLN A 464 -2.45 -8.61 -36.81
C GLN A 464 -1.96 -7.94 -35.53
N TYR A 465 -2.89 -7.35 -34.77
CA TYR A 465 -2.59 -6.72 -33.49
C TYR A 465 -2.06 -7.73 -32.46
N ALA A 466 -2.71 -8.89 -32.35
CA ALA A 466 -2.28 -9.98 -31.50
C ALA A 466 -0.86 -10.45 -31.85
N MET A 467 -0.58 -10.64 -33.15
CA MET A 467 0.76 -10.99 -33.62
C MET A 467 1.80 -9.92 -33.28
N GLY A 468 1.43 -8.63 -33.39
CA GLY A 468 2.27 -7.50 -32.99
C GLY A 468 2.60 -7.53 -31.50
N CYS A 469 1.59 -7.68 -30.63
CA CYS A 469 1.78 -7.79 -29.18
C CYS A 469 2.69 -8.96 -28.80
N VAL A 470 2.46 -10.15 -29.38
CA VAL A 470 3.28 -11.32 -29.08
C VAL A 470 4.73 -11.12 -29.53
N LYS A 471 4.95 -10.68 -30.77
CA LYS A 471 6.31 -10.59 -31.35
C LYS A 471 7.11 -9.41 -30.84
N ARG A 472 6.50 -8.23 -30.69
CA ARG A 472 7.20 -6.98 -30.36
C ARG A 472 7.22 -6.66 -28.87
N ILE A 473 6.18 -7.04 -28.13
CA ILE A 473 6.05 -6.75 -26.70
C ILE A 473 6.50 -7.97 -25.91
N ARG A 474 5.71 -9.05 -25.90
CA ARG A 474 5.95 -10.21 -25.02
C ARG A 474 7.31 -10.86 -25.32
N ASN A 475 7.59 -11.21 -26.58
CA ASN A 475 8.81 -11.94 -26.91
C ASN A 475 10.08 -11.12 -26.62
N LEU A 476 10.07 -9.81 -26.88
CA LEU A 476 11.21 -8.98 -26.54
C LEU A 476 11.31 -8.77 -25.02
N ALA A 477 10.20 -8.56 -24.32
CA ALA A 477 10.22 -8.41 -22.86
C ALA A 477 10.73 -9.66 -22.12
N VAL A 478 10.39 -10.86 -22.60
CA VAL A 478 10.73 -12.14 -21.96
C VAL A 478 12.08 -12.70 -22.43
N HIS A 479 12.37 -12.65 -23.73
CA HIS A 479 13.55 -13.33 -24.30
C HIS A 479 14.71 -12.40 -24.64
N HIS A 480 14.46 -11.09 -24.71
CA HIS A 480 15.46 -10.07 -25.00
C HIS A 480 15.31 -8.87 -24.06
N PRO A 481 15.44 -9.09 -22.74
CA PRO A 481 15.22 -8.04 -21.75
C PRO A 481 16.14 -6.86 -22.03
N ARG A 482 15.61 -5.65 -21.86
CA ARG A 482 16.38 -4.42 -22.08
C ARG A 482 17.47 -4.28 -21.03
N ASN A 483 18.57 -3.62 -21.40
CA ASN A 483 19.64 -3.28 -20.48
C ASN A 483 19.27 -2.14 -19.51
N SER A 484 18.19 -1.40 -19.81
CA SER A 484 17.68 -0.30 -19.02
C SER A 484 16.17 -0.41 -18.85
N GLU A 485 15.68 -0.09 -17.64
CA GLU A 485 14.26 -0.08 -17.31
C GLU A 485 13.48 0.89 -18.23
N PRO A 486 12.32 0.51 -18.77
CA PRO A 486 11.45 1.44 -19.50
C PRO A 486 10.89 2.49 -18.53
N ASP A 487 10.57 3.69 -19.03
CA ASP A 487 9.88 4.68 -18.21
C ASP A 487 8.39 4.32 -17.99
N SER A 488 7.74 5.04 -17.06
CA SER A 488 6.35 4.78 -16.68
C SER A 488 5.37 4.96 -17.85
N THR A 489 5.63 5.91 -18.75
CA THR A 489 4.73 6.20 -19.87
C THR A 489 4.83 5.10 -20.90
N GLU A 490 6.05 4.74 -21.32
CA GLU A 490 6.29 3.62 -22.24
C GLU A 490 5.68 2.32 -21.69
N ALA A 491 5.84 2.07 -20.40
CA ALA A 491 5.27 0.87 -19.78
C ALA A 491 3.74 0.89 -19.74
N LEU A 492 3.11 2.05 -19.49
CA LEU A 492 1.66 2.19 -19.49
C LEU A 492 1.09 1.98 -20.90
N GLU A 493 1.75 2.51 -21.94
CA GLU A 493 1.39 2.29 -23.35
C GLU A 493 1.44 0.79 -23.71
N ILE A 494 2.51 0.11 -23.31
CA ILE A 494 2.69 -1.32 -23.53
C ILE A 494 1.58 -2.12 -22.82
N LEU A 495 1.32 -1.82 -21.55
CA LEU A 495 0.26 -2.47 -20.79
C LEU A 495 -1.12 -2.18 -21.37
N GLY A 496 -1.33 -0.99 -21.93
CA GLY A 496 -2.56 -0.60 -22.62
C GLY A 496 -2.78 -1.41 -23.89
N ALA A 497 -1.70 -1.73 -24.60
CA ALA A 497 -1.76 -2.61 -25.77
C ALA A 497 -2.15 -4.04 -25.39
N LEU A 498 -1.51 -4.59 -24.35
CA LEU A 498 -1.87 -5.92 -23.82
C LEU A 498 -3.30 -5.96 -23.27
N SER A 499 -3.76 -4.87 -22.66
CA SER A 499 -5.14 -4.70 -22.15
C SER A 499 -6.18 -4.73 -23.26
N THR A 500 -5.89 -4.07 -24.39
CA THR A 500 -6.75 -4.09 -25.58
C THR A 500 -6.83 -5.51 -26.16
N LEU A 501 -5.70 -6.20 -26.28
CA LEU A 501 -5.68 -7.60 -26.72
C LEU A 501 -6.48 -8.50 -25.78
N ALA A 502 -6.30 -8.36 -24.47
CA ALA A 502 -7.03 -9.16 -23.48
C ALA A 502 -8.56 -8.95 -23.61
N ARG A 503 -9.00 -7.71 -23.80
CA ARG A 503 -10.41 -7.37 -24.03
C ARG A 503 -10.97 -8.05 -25.29
N TRP A 504 -10.24 -8.03 -26.40
CA TRP A 504 -10.66 -8.70 -27.63
C TRP A 504 -10.68 -10.22 -27.52
N VAL A 505 -9.78 -10.79 -26.72
CA VAL A 505 -9.77 -12.24 -26.44
C VAL A 505 -11.00 -12.65 -25.63
N THR A 506 -11.38 -11.87 -24.62
CA THR A 506 -12.50 -12.20 -23.72
C THR A 506 -13.88 -11.81 -24.28
N GLU A 507 -13.96 -10.80 -25.14
CA GLU A 507 -15.20 -10.40 -25.83
C GLU A 507 -15.64 -11.42 -26.90
N ALA A 508 -14.67 -12.10 -27.52
CA ALA A 508 -14.94 -13.04 -28.61
C ALA A 508 -15.48 -14.39 -28.12
N GLU A 509 -16.38 -14.98 -28.91
CA GLU A 509 -16.91 -16.31 -28.63
C GLU A 509 -15.93 -17.39 -29.10
N VAL A 510 -15.72 -18.41 -28.26
CA VAL A 510 -14.94 -19.59 -28.61
C VAL A 510 -15.78 -20.53 -29.47
N VAL A 511 -15.39 -20.71 -30.73
CA VAL A 511 -16.00 -21.65 -31.68
C VAL A 511 -15.06 -22.82 -31.91
N ARG A 512 -15.59 -24.04 -31.72
CA ARG A 512 -14.85 -25.29 -31.87
C ARG A 512 -15.36 -26.07 -33.09
N ALA A 513 -14.51 -26.93 -33.66
CA ALA A 513 -14.97 -27.88 -34.66
C ALA A 513 -15.97 -28.84 -33.99
N ARG A 514 -17.07 -29.14 -34.69
CA ARG A 514 -18.01 -30.18 -34.26
C ARG A 514 -17.41 -31.56 -34.48
#